data_AF-A0A392RAA5-F1
#
_entry.id   AF-A0A392RAA5-F1
#
_cell.length_a   1.000
_cell.length_b   1.000
_cell.length_c   1.000
_cell.angle_alpha   90.00
_cell.angle_beta   90.00
_cell.angle_gamma   90.00
#
_symmetry.space_group_name_H-M   'P 1'
#
loop_
_entity.id
_entity.type
_entity.pdbx_description
1 polymer ?
#
loop_
_entity_poly.entity_id
_entity_poly.type
_entity_poly.pdbx_seq_one_letter_code
_entity_poly.pdbx_strand_id
1 'polypeptide(L)' 'YGEVKEAVIMKDRTTGRARGFGFVVFIDPAVAEIVIKEKHNIDGRMPGFELGFSRAFIP' A
#
# COMPACT_ATOMS: atom_id res chain seq x y z
N TYR A 1 -0.33 13.38 4.91
CA TYR A 1 -0.77 12.65 3.71
C TYR A 1 -2.29 12.61 3.69
N GLY A 2 -2.94 12.71 2.52
CA GLY A 2 -4.39 12.89 2.38
C GLY A 2 -5.23 11.69 2.84
N GLU A 3 -6.53 11.73 2.52
CA GLU A 3 -7.50 10.74 3.02
C GLU A 3 -7.33 9.36 2.34
N VAL A 4 -7.28 8.32 3.17
CA VAL A 4 -7.18 6.92 2.73
C VAL A 4 -8.58 6.36 2.53
N LYS A 5 -8.84 5.85 1.33
CA LYS A 5 -10.08 5.16 1.01
C LYS A 5 -10.09 3.75 1.58
N GLU A 6 -8.99 3.02 1.39
CA GLU A 6 -8.88 1.62 1.77
C GLU A 6 -7.42 1.24 2.00
N ALA A 7 -7.16 0.33 2.95
CA ALA A 7 -5.84 -0.23 3.17
C ALA A 7 -5.96 -1.74 3.44
N VAL A 8 -5.17 -2.53 2.71
CA VAL A 8 -5.20 -4.00 2.80
C VAL A 8 -3.79 -4.52 3.00
N ILE A 9 -3.60 -5.30 4.06
CA ILE A 9 -2.35 -6.02 4.30
C ILE A 9 -2.50 -7.43 3.74
N MET A 10 -1.62 -7.82 2.82
CA MET A 10 -1.66 -9.17 2.26
C MET A 10 -1.13 -10.14 3.30
N LYS A 11 -2.02 -11.03 3.77
CA LYS A 11 -1.69 -12.09 4.72
C LYS A 11 -1.74 -13.43 4.01
N ASP A 12 -0.86 -14.33 4.43
CA ASP A 12 -0.93 -15.73 4.04
C ASP A 12 -2.23 -16.33 4.59
N ARG A 13 -3.06 -16.91 3.71
CA ARG A 13 -4.38 -17.47 4.09
C ARG A 13 -4.25 -18.72 4.96
N THR A 14 -3.11 -19.39 4.94
CA THR A 14 -2.87 -20.63 5.70
C THR A 14 -2.28 -20.35 7.08
N THR A 15 -1.33 -19.42 7.17
CA THR A 15 -0.60 -19.12 8.43
C THR A 15 -1.06 -17.83 9.13
N GLY A 16 -1.82 -16.98 8.44
CA GLY A 16 -2.25 -15.66 8.94
C GLY A 16 -1.13 -14.61 9.03
N ARG A 17 0.12 -14.96 8.69
CA ARG A 17 1.26 -14.05 8.74
C ARG A 17 1.22 -13.06 7.59
N ALA A 18 1.62 -11.82 7.85
CA ALA A 18 1.75 -10.79 6.82
C ALA A 18 2.86 -11.17 5.84
N ARG A 19 2.60 -11.03 4.54
CA ARG A 19 3.54 -11.37 3.46
C ARG A 19 4.63 -10.31 3.25
N GLY A 20 4.67 -9.28 4.09
CA GLY A 20 5.64 -8.18 3.98
C GLY A 20 5.29 -7.11 2.95
N PHE A 21 4.08 -7.14 2.39
CA PHE A 21 3.55 -6.10 1.50
C PHE A 21 2.06 -5.88 1.72
N GLY A 22 1.58 -4.71 1.32
CA GLY A 22 0.19 -4.30 1.42
C GLY A 22 -0.11 -3.21 0.40
N PHE A 23 -1.38 -2.92 0.23
CA PHE A 23 -1.87 -1.91 -0.70
C PHE A 23 -2.62 -0.84 0.08
N VAL A 24 -2.41 0.41 -0.31
CA VAL A 24 -3.13 1.56 0.23
C VAL A 24 -3.75 2.31 -0.94
N VAL A 25 -5.05 2.54 -0.86
CA VAL A 25 -5.85 3.26 -1.85
C VAL A 25 -6.19 4.62 -1.24
N PHE A 26 -5.73 5.69 -1.86
CA PHE A 26 -6.11 7.05 -1.47
C PHE A 26 -7.37 7.49 -2.20
N ILE A 27 -8.11 8.41 -1.59
CA ILE A 27 -9.27 9.04 -2.25
C ILE A 27 -8.80 9.91 -3.42
N ASP A 28 -7.73 10.69 -3.19
CA ASP A 28 -7.12 11.54 -4.20
C ASP A 28 -5.88 10.86 -4.82
N PRO A 29 -5.86 10.61 -6.15
CA PRO A 29 -4.71 10.01 -6.82
C PRO A 29 -3.44 10.88 -6.72
N ALA A 30 -3.56 12.20 -6.58
CA ALA A 30 -2.39 13.08 -6.43
C ALA A 30 -1.59 12.77 -5.15
N VAL A 31 -2.28 12.31 -4.10
CA VAL A 31 -1.65 11.90 -2.84
C VAL A 31 -0.77 10.67 -3.04
N ALA A 32 -1.22 9.70 -3.85
CA ALA A 32 -0.44 8.50 -4.15
C ALA A 32 0.87 8.84 -4.86
N GLU A 33 0.86 9.81 -5.79
CA GLU A 33 2.07 10.27 -6.46
C GLU A 33 3.07 10.94 -5.51
N ILE A 34 2.58 11.74 -4.55
CA ILE A 34 3.43 12.40 -3.55
C ILE A 34 4.07 11.36 -2.64
N VAL A 35 3.26 10.43 -2.12
CA VAL A 35 3.74 9.37 -1.22
C VAL A 35 4.84 8.54 -1.88
N ILE A 36 4.75 8.27 -3.18
CA ILE A 36 5.74 7.43 -3.86
C ILE A 36 7.05 8.18 -4.15
N LYS A 37 6.98 9.49 -4.35
CA LYS A 37 8.17 10.34 -4.54
C LYS A 37 8.94 10.56 -3.24
N GLU A 38 8.26 10.47 -2.10
CA GLU A 38 8.84 10.71 -0.80
C GLU A 38 9.48 9.44 -0.22
N LYS A 39 10.59 9.61 0.51
CA LYS A 39 11.28 8.49 1.17
C LYS A 39 10.66 8.25 2.54
N HIS A 40 10.01 7.09 2.69
CA HIS A 40 9.45 6.67 3.97
C HIS A 40 10.37 5.66 4.65
N ASN A 41 10.60 5.84 5.94
CA ASN A 41 11.28 4.86 6.78
C ASN A 41 10.24 4.23 7.72
N ILE A 42 9.98 2.94 7.55
CA ILE A 42 9.00 2.19 8.34
C ILE A 42 9.80 1.12 9.10
N ASP A 43 9.82 1.22 10.43
CA ASP A 43 10.54 0.30 11.33
C ASP A 43 12.02 0.09 10.96
N GLY A 44 12.70 1.15 10.52
CA GLY A 44 14.12 1.11 10.12
C GLY A 44 14.35 0.48 8.74
N ARG A 45 13.28 0.18 7.99
CA ARG A 45 13.34 -0.32 6.62
C ARG A 45 12.78 0.72 5.67
N MET A 46 13.43 0.86 4.52
CA MET A 46 12.91 1.65 3.41
C MET A 46 12.08 0.72 2.52
N PRO A 47 10.73 0.81 2.54
CA PRO A 47 9.90 -0.04 1.71
C PRO A 47 9.93 0.43 0.26
N GLY A 48 9.82 -0.50 -0.68
CA GLY A 48 9.56 -0.18 -2.07
C GLY A 48 8.10 0.21 -2.25
N PHE A 49 7.86 1.33 -2.93
CA PHE A 49 6.52 1.74 -3.32
C PHE A 49 6.39 1.68 -4.85
N GLU A 50 5.27 1.17 -5.34
CA GLU A 50 4.98 1.06 -6.77
C GLU A 50 3.55 1.54 -7.02
N LEU A 51 3.36 2.38 -8.05
CA LEU A 51 2.02 2.78 -8.50
C LEU A 51 1.36 1.60 -9.21
N GLY A 52 0.38 0.99 -8.56
CA GLY A 52 -0.49 0.00 -9.17
C GLY A 52 -1.83 0.61 -9.58
N PHE A 53 -2.31 0.30 -10.78
CA PHE A 53 -3.73 0.45 -11.08
C PHE A 53 -4.46 -0.68 -10.39
N SER A 54 -5.42 -0.35 -9.50
CA SER A 54 -6.28 -1.34 -8.89
C SER A 54 -7.16 -1.97 -9.96
N ARG A 55 -6.66 -3.03 -10.61
CA ARG A 55 -7.54 -4.02 -11.22
C ARG A 55 -8.35 -4.55 -10.07
N ALA A 56 -9.67 -4.31 -10.14
CA ALA A 56 -10.64 -4.78 -9.17
C ALA A 56 -10.21 -6.15 -8.65
N PHE A 57 -10.19 -6.29 -7.33
CA PHE A 57 -9.99 -7.55 -6.64
C PHE A 57 -11.21 -8.42 -6.97
N ILE A 58 -11.23 -9.00 -8.18
CA ILE A 58 -12.30 -9.90 -8.61
C ILE A 58 -12.03 -11.19 -7.83
N PRO A 59 -12.93 -11.59 -6.91
CA PRO A 59 -12.75 -12.77 -6.08
C PRO A 59 -12.73 -14.08 -6.89
#